data_AF-A0ABD6QDA9-F1
#
_entry.id   AF-A0ABD6QDA9-F1
#
_cell.length_a   1.000
_cell.length_b   1.000
_cell.length_c   1.000
_cell.angle_alpha   90.00
_cell.angle_beta   90.00
_cell.angle_gamma   90.00
#
_symmetry.space_group_name_H-M   'P 1'
#
loop_
_entity.id
_entity.type
_entity.pdbx_description
1 polymer ?
#
loop_
_entity_poly.entity_id
_entity_poly.type
_entity_poly.pdbx_seq_one_letter_code
_entity_poly.pdbx_strand_id
1 'polypeptide(L)' 'MRRWYDGDRRAQIKKAMREAPEAFDKAYHHSPTDDDLIKNTEAVSKALAEVRRHARANRQPT' A
#
# COMPACT_ATOMS: atom_id res chain seq x y z
N MET A 1 21.28 3.06 13.10
CA MET A 1 20.20 2.86 12.11
C MET A 1 19.26 1.79 12.64
N ARG A 2 18.04 2.14 13.07
CA ARG A 2 17.12 1.17 13.73
C ARG A 2 16.61 0.18 12.68
N ARG A 3 16.92 -1.11 12.86
CA ARG A 3 16.57 -2.18 11.92
C ARG A 3 15.03 -2.28 11.86
N TRP A 4 14.48 -2.34 10.65
CA TRP A 4 13.05 -2.37 10.31
C TRP A 4 12.33 -3.69 10.74
N TYR A 5 12.82 -4.35 11.78
CA TYR A 5 12.74 -5.80 11.99
C TYR A 5 11.72 -6.27 13.04
N ASP A 6 10.68 -5.48 13.36
CA ASP A 6 9.51 -6.04 14.04
C ASP A 6 8.69 -6.86 13.03
N GLY A 7 8.68 -8.18 13.25
CA GLY A 7 8.20 -9.18 12.28
C GLY A 7 6.79 -8.92 11.76
N ASP A 8 5.87 -8.56 12.64
CA ASP A 8 4.46 -8.39 12.30
C ASP A 8 4.20 -7.16 11.44
N ARG A 9 4.87 -6.04 11.74
CA ARG A 9 4.69 -4.80 10.99
C ARG A 9 5.37 -4.85 9.63
N ARG A 10 6.47 -5.60 9.49
CA ARG A 10 7.09 -5.86 8.18
C ARG A 10 6.14 -6.64 7.27
N ALA A 11 5.42 -7.63 7.80
CA ALA A 11 4.43 -8.39 7.03
C ALA A 11 3.28 -7.48 6.55
N GLN A 12 2.78 -6.59 7.42
CA GLN A 12 1.74 -5.63 7.06
C GLN A 12 2.20 -4.65 5.97
N ILE A 13 3.41 -4.09 6.08
CA ILE A 13 3.95 -3.20 5.05
C ILE A 13 4.16 -3.95 3.73
N LYS A 14 4.70 -5.16 3.77
CA LYS A 14 4.88 -5.98 2.56
C LYS A 14 3.57 -6.28 1.86
N LYS A 15 2.51 -6.59 2.62
CA LYS A 15 1.18 -6.80 2.07
C LYS A 15 0.67 -5.54 1.38
N ALA A 16 0.69 -4.40 2.06
CA ALA A 16 0.24 -3.12 1.48
C ALA A 16 1.08 -2.70 0.26
N MET A 17 2.40 -2.93 0.29
CA MET A 17 3.30 -2.70 -0.84
C MET A 17 3.04 -3.63 -2.03
N ARG A 18 2.40 -4.80 -1.82
CA ARG A 18 1.98 -5.71 -2.90
C ARG A 18 0.63 -5.32 -3.48
N GLU A 19 -0.29 -4.86 -2.64
CA GLU A 19 -1.62 -4.41 -3.08
C GLU A 19 -1.55 -3.16 -3.96
N ALA A 20 -0.58 -2.25 -3.71
CA ALA A 20 -0.39 -1.04 -4.51
C ALA A 20 -0.09 -1.30 -6.01
N PRO A 21 0.93 -2.12 -6.40
CA PRO A 21 1.19 -2.41 -7.80
C PRO A 21 0.08 -3.25 -8.45
N GLU A 22 -0.56 -4.17 -7.73
CA GLU A 22 -1.71 -4.92 -8.26
C GLU A 22 -2.91 -4.01 -8.57
N ALA A 23 -3.17 -3.00 -7.73
CA ALA A 23 -4.20 -1.99 -8.00
C ALA A 23 -3.81 -1.06 -9.15
N PHE A 24 -2.53 -0.70 -9.24
CA PHE A 24 -2.02 0.14 -10.32
C PHE A 24 -2.08 -0.57 -11.67
N ASP A 25 -1.73 -1.86 -11.72
CA ASP A 25 -1.87 -2.71 -12.89
C ASP A 25 -3.32 -2.74 -13.38
N LYS A 26 -4.29 -2.91 -12.47
CA LYS A 26 -5.71 -2.83 -12.81
C LYS A 26 -6.14 -1.46 -13.33
N ALA A 27 -5.65 -0.39 -12.71
CA ALA A 27 -5.92 0.97 -13.17
C ALA A 27 -5.42 1.19 -14.61
N TYR A 28 -4.21 0.71 -14.91
CA TYR A 28 -3.52 1.00 -16.16
C TYR A 28 -3.90 0.05 -17.30
N HIS A 29 -4.09 -1.24 -17.02
CA HIS A 29 -4.32 -2.28 -18.04
C HIS A 29 -5.76 -2.81 -18.09
N HIS A 30 -6.56 -2.61 -17.03
CA HIS A 30 -7.84 -3.31 -16.84
C HIS A 30 -9.01 -2.40 -16.45
N SER A 31 -8.91 -1.10 -16.70
CA SER A 31 -9.99 -0.13 -16.42
C SER A 31 -10.66 0.34 -17.71
N PRO A 32 -11.72 -0.34 -18.19
CA PRO A 32 -12.42 0.02 -19.42
C PRO A 32 -13.32 1.26 -19.27
N THR A 33 -13.60 1.68 -18.03
CA THR A 33 -14.47 2.83 -17.73
C THR A 33 -13.77 3.80 -16.77
N ASP A 34 -14.27 5.04 -16.74
CA ASP A 34 -13.82 6.04 -15.77
C ASP A 34 -14.09 5.60 -14.33
N ASP A 35 -15.22 4.93 -14.08
CA ASP A 35 -15.55 4.38 -12.76
C ASP A 35 -14.56 3.29 -12.32
N ASP A 36 -14.14 2.41 -13.23
CA ASP A 36 -13.10 1.40 -12.95
C ASP A 36 -11.75 2.06 -12.66
N LEU A 37 -11.41 3.11 -13.41
CA LEU A 37 -10.16 3.86 -13.22
C LEU A 37 -10.16 4.55 -11.85
N ILE A 38 -11.24 5.22 -11.48
CA ILE A 38 -11.42 5.86 -10.17
C ILE A 38 -11.29 4.81 -9.06
N LYS A 39 -12.04 3.71 -9.16
CA LYS A 39 -12.01 2.62 -8.17
C LYS A 39 -10.61 2.04 -7.97
N ASN A 40 -9.88 1.77 -9.05
CA ASN A 40 -8.55 1.16 -8.97
C ASN A 40 -7.50 2.16 -8.47
N THR A 41 -7.59 3.44 -8.85
CA THR A 41 -6.68 4.50 -8.35
C THR A 41 -6.94 4.86 -6.88
N GLU A 42 -8.19 4.76 -6.41
CA GLU A 42 -8.51 4.81 -4.97
C GLU A 42 -7.88 3.65 -4.20
N ALA A 43 -7.90 2.44 -4.77
CA ALA A 43 -7.25 1.27 -4.17
C ALA A 43 -5.73 1.46 -4.05
N VAL A 44 -5.07 2.03 -5.07
CA VAL A 44 -3.65 2.42 -4.99
C VAL A 44 -3.42 3.43 -3.84
N SER A 45 -4.23 4.49 -3.78
CA SER A 45 -4.13 5.52 -2.75
C SER A 45 -4.25 4.93 -1.34
N LYS A 46 -5.20 4.01 -1.14
CA LYS A 46 -5.43 3.30 0.12
C LYS A 46 -4.22 2.42 0.48
N ALA A 47 -3.73 1.60 -0.44
CA ALA A 47 -2.57 0.73 -0.19
C ALA A 47 -1.33 1.53 0.20
N LEU A 48 -1.05 2.64 -0.49
CA LEU A 48 0.07 3.53 -0.13
C LEU A 48 -0.15 4.26 1.20
N ALA A 49 -1.39 4.58 1.56
CA ALA A 49 -1.71 5.16 2.87
C ALA A 49 -1.39 4.16 4.00
N GLU A 50 -1.71 2.88 3.80
CA GLU A 50 -1.39 1.80 4.74
C GLU A 50 0.12 1.63 4.93
N VAL A 51 0.89 1.64 3.84
CA VAL A 51 2.36 1.62 3.90
C VAL A 51 2.88 2.75 4.78
N ARG A 52 2.42 3.99 4.54
CA ARG A 52 2.83 5.16 5.33
C ARG A 52 2.43 5.01 6.79
N ARG A 53 1.23 4.49 7.08
CA ARG A 53 0.73 4.28 8.44
C ARG A 53 1.63 3.32 9.22
N HIS A 54 1.91 2.15 8.67
CA HIS A 54 2.75 1.14 9.31
C HIS A 54 4.21 1.61 9.43
N ALA A 55 4.75 2.30 8.42
CA ALA A 55 6.09 2.87 8.47
C ALA A 55 6.22 3.97 9.55
N ARG A 56 5.21 4.83 9.72
CA ARG A 56 5.17 5.84 10.79
C ARG A 56 5.09 5.19 12.17
N ALA A 57 4.25 4.17 12.32
CA ALA A 57 4.15 3.41 13.57
C ALA A 57 5.50 2.78 13.93
N ASN A 58 6.27 2.27 12.96
CA ASN A 58 7.62 1.74 13.18
C ASN A 58 8.64 2.81 13.62
N ARG A 59 8.41 4.08 13.26
CA ARG A 59 9.31 5.19 13.60
C ARG A 59 9.09 5.69 15.03
N GLN A 60 7.87 5.62 15.56
CA GLN A 60 7.58 6.10 16.91
C GLN A 60 8.16 5.12 17.95
N PRO A 61 8.94 5.63 18.94
CA PRO A 61 9.42 4.80 20.04
C PRO A 61 8.21 4.45 20.92
N THR A 62 7.96 3.16 21.13
CA THR A 62 7.33 2.69 22.37
C THR A 62 8.20 3.10 23.55
#